data_AF-A0A2I1G8P9-F1
#
_entry.id   AF-A0A2I1G8P9-F1
#
_cell.length_a   1.000
_cell.length_b   1.000
_cell.length_c   1.000
_cell.angle_alpha   90.00
_cell.angle_beta   90.00
_cell.angle_gamma   90.00
#
_symmetry.space_group_name_H-M   'P 1'
#
loop_
_entity.id
_entity.type
_entity.pdbx_description
1 polymer ?
#
loop_
_entity_poly.entity_id
_entity_poly.type
_entity_poly.pdbx_seq_one_letter_code
_entity_poly.pdbx_strand_id
1 'polypeptide(L)'
;MMDLQKNIANDTTILMELPAPKIFIPYPQTLDPKEFLPKQNSRKPCNGFMIYRKVYQKQLNANSYRFKMTIISRWASALWLEENEKLKDAYRQFAYLHPA
;
A
#
# COMPACT_ATOMS: atom_id res chain seq x y z
N MET A 1 -29.91 -4.55 24.96
CA MET A 1 -29.42 -4.23 23.61
C MET A 1 -28.11 -4.96 23.46
N MET A 2 -28.02 -5.94 22.56
CA MET A 2 -26.86 -6.84 22.48
C MET A 2 -25.71 -6.14 21.74
N ASP A 3 -24.55 -6.07 22.39
CA ASP A 3 -23.31 -5.56 21.83
C ASP A 3 -22.92 -6.33 20.56
N LEU A 4 -23.08 -5.68 19.41
CA LEU A 4 -22.68 -6.21 18.11
C LEU A 4 -21.20 -5.90 17.83
N GLN A 5 -20.31 -6.27 18.74
CA GLN A 5 -18.91 -6.52 18.38
C GLN A 5 -18.82 -7.90 17.73
N LYS A 6 -19.45 -8.05 16.57
CA LYS A 6 -19.24 -9.21 15.70
C LYS A 6 -17.85 -9.11 15.11
N ASN A 7 -16.99 -9.94 15.68
CA ASN A 7 -15.65 -10.32 15.30
C ASN A 7 -15.45 -10.41 13.76
N ILE A 8 -15.00 -9.32 13.11
CA ILE A 8 -14.63 -9.25 11.68
C ILE A 8 -13.24 -9.88 11.48
N ALA A 9 -13.04 -11.09 11.99
CA ALA A 9 -11.75 -11.79 11.92
C ALA A 9 -11.77 -12.98 10.95
N ASN A 10 -12.95 -13.50 10.59
CA ASN A 10 -13.06 -14.89 10.10
C ASN A 10 -13.38 -15.10 8.61
N ASP A 11 -13.73 -14.09 7.80
CA ASP A 11 -14.04 -14.31 6.38
C ASP A 11 -12.91 -13.87 5.44
N THR A 12 -11.76 -14.54 5.58
CA THR A 12 -10.59 -14.27 4.71
C THR A 12 -10.89 -14.59 3.24
N THR A 13 -11.78 -15.57 2.98
CA THR A 13 -12.18 -15.99 1.62
C THR A 13 -13.06 -14.95 0.92
N ILE A 14 -14.09 -14.42 1.60
CA ILE A 14 -14.98 -13.40 1.00
C ILE A 14 -14.22 -12.10 0.73
N LEU A 15 -13.30 -11.73 1.63
CA LEU A 15 -12.45 -10.55 1.45
C LEU A 15 -11.44 -10.69 0.29
N MET A 16 -11.13 -11.92 -0.16
CA MET A 16 -10.31 -12.16 -1.35
C MET A 16 -11.08 -11.92 -2.66
N GLU A 17 -12.40 -11.92 -2.67
CA GLU A 17 -13.19 -11.67 -3.88
C GLU A 17 -13.55 -10.20 -4.07
N LEU A 18 -13.37 -9.37 -3.04
CA LEU A 18 -13.65 -7.94 -3.14
C LEU A 18 -12.72 -7.24 -4.15
N PRO A 19 -13.26 -6.36 -5.01
CA PRO A 19 -12.46 -5.55 -5.92
C PRO A 19 -11.62 -4.56 -5.12
N ALA A 20 -10.47 -4.18 -5.69
CA ALA A 20 -9.62 -3.14 -5.10
C ALA A 20 -10.39 -1.81 -5.03
N PRO A 21 -10.45 -1.13 -3.87
CA PRO A 21 -10.95 0.23 -3.81
C PRO A 21 -10.13 1.13 -4.75
N LYS A 22 -10.82 1.82 -5.65
CA LYS A 22 -10.22 2.80 -6.58
C LYS A 22 -9.93 4.08 -5.81
N ILE A 23 -8.69 4.21 -5.33
CA ILE A 23 -8.23 5.37 -4.58
C ILE A 23 -7.04 5.98 -5.32
N PHE A 24 -6.97 7.31 -5.32
CA PHE A 24 -5.88 8.04 -5.93
C PHE A 24 -4.55 7.71 -5.26
N ILE A 25 -3.53 7.41 -6.08
CA ILE A 25 -2.15 7.25 -5.65
C ILE A 25 -1.36 8.50 -6.02
N PRO A 26 -0.83 9.27 -5.05
CA PRO A 26 -0.03 10.44 -5.35
C PRO A 26 1.31 10.07 -5.97
N TYR A 27 1.87 10.98 -6.77
CA TYR A 27 3.26 10.84 -7.20
C TYR A 27 4.23 10.90 -6.01
N PRO A 28 5.36 10.18 -6.06
CA PRO A 28 6.25 10.05 -4.91
C PRO A 28 6.95 11.34 -4.49
N GLN A 29 6.98 12.36 -5.34
CA GLN A 29 7.57 13.68 -5.03
C GLN A 29 6.88 14.38 -3.85
N THR A 30 5.61 14.04 -3.58
CA THR A 30 4.85 14.61 -2.46
C THR A 30 4.96 13.78 -1.17
N LEU A 31 5.72 12.67 -1.18
CA LEU A 31 5.84 11.77 -0.05
C LEU A 31 7.01 12.20 0.85
N ASP A 32 6.83 12.05 2.17
CA ASP A 32 7.93 12.19 3.12
C ASP A 32 8.82 10.92 3.08
N PRO A 33 10.10 11.02 2.69
CA PRO A 33 11.02 9.88 2.70
C PRO A 33 11.09 9.18 4.06
N LYS A 34 11.03 9.92 5.17
CA LYS A 34 11.11 9.34 6.53
C LYS A 34 9.92 8.46 6.85
N GLU A 35 8.77 8.76 6.26
CA GLU A 35 7.57 7.98 6.45
C GLU A 35 7.57 6.72 5.58
N PHE A 36 7.94 6.82 4.31
CA PHE A 36 7.71 5.74 3.35
C PHE A 36 8.89 4.82 3.10
N LEU A 37 10.11 5.24 3.44
CA LEU A 37 11.31 4.44 3.27
C LEU A 37 11.69 3.69 4.55
N PRO A 38 12.54 2.66 4.42
CA PRO A 38 13.15 2.03 5.58
C PRO A 38 14.07 3.03 6.29
N LYS A 39 14.29 2.80 7.58
CA LYS A 39 15.32 3.53 8.32
C LYS A 39 16.70 3.18 7.76
N GLN A 40 17.61 4.16 7.80
CA GLN A 40 19.03 3.93 7.53
C GLN A 40 19.52 2.75 8.39
N ASN A 41 20.14 1.75 7.79
CA ASN A 41 20.56 0.43 8.32
C ASN A 41 19.52 -0.70 8.27
N SER A 42 18.38 -0.51 7.62
CA SER A 42 17.46 -1.63 7.36
C SER A 42 18.05 -2.55 6.27
N ARG A 43 18.34 -3.80 6.64
CA ARG A 43 18.71 -4.86 5.67
C ARG A 43 17.59 -5.24 4.70
N LYS A 44 16.37 -4.73 4.89
CA LYS A 44 15.23 -5.04 4.01
C LYS A 44 15.33 -4.20 2.73
N PRO A 45 15.43 -4.82 1.55
CA PRO A 45 15.38 -4.09 0.29
C PRO A 45 14.03 -3.41 0.16
N CYS A 46 14.05 -2.11 -0.12
CA CYS A 46 12.85 -1.34 -0.46
C CYS A 46 12.90 -1.00 -1.94
N ASN A 47 12.02 -1.63 -2.71
CA ASN A 47 11.83 -1.28 -4.11
C ASN A 47 10.61 -0.36 -4.26
N GLY A 48 10.45 0.23 -5.45
CA GLY A 48 9.33 1.15 -5.73
C GLY A 48 7.95 0.55 -5.43
N PHE A 49 7.76 -0.75 -5.69
CA PHE A 49 6.50 -1.43 -5.38
C PHE A 49 6.20 -1.50 -3.88
N MET A 50 7.20 -1.73 -3.03
CA MET A 50 7.01 -1.78 -1.58
C MET A 50 6.56 -0.42 -1.02
N ILE A 51 7.10 0.66 -1.58
CA ILE A 51 6.72 2.04 -1.26
C ILE A 51 5.29 2.30 -1.74
N TYR A 52 4.99 1.96 -2.98
CA TYR A 52 3.66 2.07 -3.57
C TYR A 52 2.58 1.36 -2.74
N ARG A 53 2.84 0.12 -2.30
CA ARG A 53 1.92 -0.63 -1.43
C ARG A 53 1.67 0.10 -0.10
N LYS A 54 2.71 0.70 0.49
CA LYS A 54 2.59 1.46 1.75
C LYS A 54 1.78 2.74 1.55
N VAL A 55 1.99 3.43 0.43
CA VAL A 55 1.17 4.58 0.04
C VAL A 55 -0.29 4.17 -0.14
N TYR A 56 -0.55 3.08 -0.86
CA TYR A 56 -1.92 2.59 -1.03
C TYR A 56 -2.60 2.25 0.30
N GLN A 57 -1.88 1.58 1.22
CA GLN A 57 -2.38 1.36 2.58
C GLN A 57 -2.73 2.68 3.29
N LYS A 58 -1.85 3.69 3.21
CA LYS A 58 -2.10 4.98 3.86
C LYS A 58 -3.32 5.66 3.27
N GLN A 59 -3.48 5.62 1.94
CA GLN A 59 -4.64 6.18 1.25
C GLN A 59 -5.94 5.45 1.62
N LEU A 60 -5.91 4.11 1.71
CA LEU A 60 -7.04 3.32 2.24
C LEU A 60 -7.41 3.79 3.66
N ASN A 61 -6.43 3.87 4.56
CA ASN A 61 -6.66 4.28 5.94
C ASN A 61 -7.23 5.72 6.04
N ALA A 62 -6.77 6.64 5.18
CA ALA A 62 -7.28 8.01 5.11
C ALA A 62 -8.74 8.08 4.63
N ASN A 63 -9.18 7.09 3.86
CA ASN A 63 -10.57 6.92 3.41
C ASN A 63 -11.37 5.97 4.32
N SER A 64 -10.93 5.77 5.58
CA SER A 64 -11.57 4.90 6.58
C SER A 64 -11.65 3.41 6.20
N TYR A 65 -10.88 2.96 5.20
CA TYR A 65 -10.75 1.55 4.86
C TYR A 65 -9.61 0.90 5.64
N ARG A 66 -9.91 -0.13 6.43
CA ARG A 66 -8.91 -0.90 7.19
C ARG A 66 -8.93 -2.37 6.76
N PHE A 67 -7.86 -2.82 6.12
CA PHE A 67 -7.72 -4.18 5.61
C PHE A 67 -6.42 -4.85 6.08
N LYS A 68 -6.42 -6.18 6.10
CA LYS A 68 -5.21 -6.97 6.37
C LYS A 68 -4.18 -6.75 5.24
N MET A 69 -2.90 -6.76 5.59
CA MET A 69 -1.80 -6.53 4.63
C MET A 69 -1.79 -7.54 3.47
N THR A 70 -2.29 -8.76 3.68
CA THR A 70 -2.43 -9.78 2.62
C THR A 70 -3.34 -9.31 1.48
N ILE A 71 -4.50 -8.74 1.82
CA ILE A 71 -5.47 -8.19 0.86
C ILE A 71 -4.88 -6.95 0.17
N ILE A 72 -4.29 -6.05 0.96
CA ILE A 72 -3.65 -4.82 0.43
C ILE A 72 -2.53 -5.16 -0.55
N SER A 73 -1.70 -6.17 -0.24
CA SER A 73 -0.60 -6.59 -1.12
C SER A 73 -1.11 -7.14 -2.44
N ARG A 74 -2.19 -7.92 -2.41
CA ARG A 74 -2.84 -8.45 -3.62
C ARG A 74 -3.37 -7.32 -4.50
N TRP A 75 -4.14 -6.39 -3.93
CA TRP A 75 -4.68 -5.25 -4.68
C TRP A 75 -3.57 -4.33 -5.20
N ALA A 76 -2.59 -4.01 -4.36
CA ALA A 76 -1.45 -3.20 -4.79
C ALA A 76 -0.69 -3.85 -5.94
N SER A 77 -0.53 -5.18 -5.95
CA SER A 77 0.10 -5.90 -7.06
C SER A 77 -0.69 -5.78 -8.35
N ALA A 78 -2.02 -5.93 -8.30
CA ALA A 78 -2.87 -5.79 -9.47
C ALA A 78 -2.84 -4.34 -10.01
N LEU A 79 -3.03 -3.36 -9.13
CA LEU A 79 -2.96 -1.95 -9.48
C LEU A 79 -1.58 -1.56 -10.05
N TRP A 80 -0.49 -2.06 -9.46
CA TRP A 80 0.86 -1.80 -9.94
C TRP A 80 1.13 -2.37 -11.34
N LEU A 81 0.46 -3.46 -11.75
CA LEU A 81 0.59 -3.97 -13.12
C LEU A 81 -0.11 -3.06 -14.12
N GLU A 82 -1.32 -2.58 -13.77
CA GLU A 82 -2.14 -1.70 -14.61
C GLU A 82 -1.68 -0.24 -14.64
N GLU A 83 -0.91 0.18 -13.64
CA GLU A 83 -0.44 1.55 -13.51
C GLU A 83 0.45 1.97 -14.68
N ASN A 84 0.50 3.28 -14.95
CA ASN A 84 1.35 3.80 -16.00
C ASN A 84 2.85 3.71 -15.65
N GLU A 85 3.72 3.45 -16.63
CA GLU A 85 5.16 3.27 -16.36
C GLU A 85 5.82 4.53 -15.80
N LYS A 86 5.35 5.74 -16.14
CA LYS A 86 5.93 6.99 -15.58
C LYS A 86 5.77 7.05 -14.07
N LEU A 87 4.62 6.65 -13.53
CA LEU A 87 4.40 6.59 -12.09
C LEU A 87 5.28 5.50 -11.45
N LYS A 88 5.35 4.31 -12.07
CA LYS A 88 6.21 3.22 -11.57
C LYS A 88 7.68 3.64 -11.53
N ASP A 89 8.16 4.28 -12.58
CA ASP A 89 9.52 4.83 -12.67
C ASP A 89 9.77 5.88 -11.60
N ALA A 90 8.83 6.78 -11.35
CA ALA A 90 8.95 7.75 -10.26
C ALA A 90 9.11 7.05 -8.90
N TYR A 91 8.38 5.95 -8.64
CA TYR A 91 8.51 5.17 -7.40
C TYR A 91 9.83 4.39 -7.33
N ARG A 92 10.29 3.82 -8.45
CA ARG A 92 11.61 3.17 -8.55
C ARG A 92 12.73 4.18 -8.26
N GLN A 93 12.65 5.37 -8.84
CA GLN A 93 13.60 6.46 -8.63
C GLN A 93 13.58 6.96 -7.19
N PHE A 94 12.39 7.16 -6.61
CA PHE A 94 12.25 7.56 -5.21
C PHE A 94 12.89 6.55 -4.25
N ALA A 95 12.74 5.25 -4.53
CA ALA A 95 13.43 4.20 -3.76
C ALA A 95 14.96 4.28 -3.91
N TYR A 96 15.46 4.60 -5.10
CA TYR A 96 16.90 4.66 -5.39
C TYR A 96 17.59 5.89 -4.80
N LEU A 97 16.95 7.07 -4.86
CA LEU A 97 17.53 8.34 -4.41
C LEU A 97 17.71 8.43 -2.89
N HIS A 98 17.09 7.52 -2.14
CA HIS A 98 17.15 7.48 -0.69
C HIS A 98 17.46 6.06 -0.22
N PRO A 99 18.70 5.57 -0.45
CA PRO A 99 19.09 4.24 -0.01
C PRO A 99 19.01 4.14 1.52
N ALA A 100 18.54 2.99 1.99
CA ALA A 100 18.55 2.60 3.40
C ALA A 100 19.97 2.25 3.88
#